data_AF-A0A2U2CH22-F1
#
_entry.id   AF-A0A2U2CH22-F1
#
_cell.length_a   1.000
_cell.length_b   1.000
_cell.length_c   1.000
_cell.angle_alpha   90.00
_cell.angle_beta   90.00
_cell.angle_gamma   90.00
#
_symmetry.space_group_name_H-M   'P 1'
#
loop_
_entity.id
_entity.type
_entity.pdbx_description
1 polymer ?
#
loop_
_entity_poly.entity_id
_entity_poly.type
_entity_poly.pdbx_seq_one_letter_code
_entity_poly.pdbx_strand_id
1 'polypeptide(L)'
;MVRNMGTIGGSLANNDPAADYPGAVLCVGAVIHTNRREIAADDFFTGMFSTALDSQEIQTAITFPLPEAAGYFKLPHPASGYVLCGAFVARGPEGVRVAVNGAGPCVFRDASAEAALADRFYPETAKALAFDAEDFTEDLHADKHYRAQVLPAVIRQATERALAKGDQFTDAFLALNPRAVVPVLVHDGRIITESTIINEYIAEAFDGPSLMPADPWWRARKRYWSMLLDTGLHSPHTTVLSFVIALRFAFLKFLDTPQKIEAHLKSVRDPASRERQREAFELGYEAQSFRTAVFAFDALLEEMEDALAKSPWLAGDALSLADLDMAPYVHRLDTLGLSNLYAERPHVAEWYNRLQARPSWKTAITDAHDANWLELMAVKGRDAWPEVSALLKA
;
A
#
# COMPACT_ATOMS: atom_id res chain seq x y z
N MET A 1 -23.22 -4.50 -18.97
CA MET A 1 -23.57 -5.38 -20.10
C MET A 1 -22.36 -6.13 -20.66
N VAL A 2 -21.25 -5.46 -21.01
CA VAL A 2 -20.04 -6.11 -21.60
C VAL A 2 -19.49 -7.26 -20.73
N ARG A 3 -19.22 -7.05 -19.44
CA ARG A 3 -18.69 -8.11 -18.55
C ARG A 3 -19.64 -9.30 -18.30
N ASN A 4 -20.94 -9.15 -18.57
CA ASN A 4 -21.90 -10.25 -18.39
C ASN A 4 -21.91 -11.21 -19.57
N MET A 5 -21.41 -10.78 -20.73
CA MET A 5 -21.43 -11.53 -21.99
C MET A 5 -20.02 -11.82 -22.53
N GLY A 6 -19.05 -10.96 -22.22
CA GLY A 6 -17.66 -11.14 -22.63
C GLY A 6 -17.01 -12.32 -21.91
N THR A 7 -16.32 -13.16 -22.67
CA THR A 7 -15.60 -14.31 -22.15
C THR A 7 -14.10 -14.07 -22.20
N ILE A 8 -13.36 -14.67 -21.26
CA ILE A 8 -11.90 -14.63 -21.29
C ILE A 8 -11.36 -15.24 -22.59
N GLY A 9 -11.88 -16.40 -23.01
CA GLY A 9 -11.47 -17.06 -24.25
C GLY A 9 -11.71 -16.19 -25.49
N GLY A 10 -12.84 -15.48 -25.55
CA GLY A 10 -13.11 -14.51 -26.62
C GLY A 10 -12.10 -13.35 -26.63
N SER A 11 -11.75 -12.83 -25.46
CA SER A 11 -10.73 -11.76 -25.34
C SER A 11 -9.35 -12.24 -25.78
N LEU A 12 -8.95 -13.47 -25.43
CA LEU A 12 -7.67 -14.03 -25.85
C LEU A 12 -7.63 -14.33 -27.35
N ALA A 13 -8.70 -14.93 -27.88
CA ALA A 13 -8.81 -15.24 -29.31
C ALA A 13 -8.78 -13.97 -30.17
N ASN A 14 -9.38 -12.89 -29.67
CA ASN A 14 -9.37 -11.59 -30.33
C ASN A 14 -7.97 -10.97 -30.38
N ASN A 15 -7.17 -11.15 -29.31
CA ASN A 15 -5.83 -10.59 -29.15
C ASN A 15 -5.69 -9.11 -29.58
N ASP A 16 -6.63 -8.30 -29.13
CA ASP A 16 -6.51 -6.85 -29.22
C ASP A 16 -5.41 -6.40 -28.24
N PRO A 17 -4.42 -5.61 -28.68
CA PRO A 17 -3.36 -5.12 -27.80
C PRO A 17 -3.89 -4.39 -26.56
N ALA A 18 -5.04 -3.73 -26.67
CA ALA A 18 -5.65 -2.97 -25.58
C ALA A 18 -6.50 -3.83 -24.61
N ALA A 19 -6.57 -5.15 -24.83
CA ALA A 19 -7.29 -6.08 -23.95
C ALA A 19 -6.54 -6.34 -22.63
N ASP A 20 -7.29 -6.48 -21.53
CA ASP A 20 -6.73 -6.72 -20.20
C ASP A 20 -6.28 -8.19 -19.98
N TYR A 21 -7.08 -9.17 -20.44
CA TYR A 21 -6.84 -10.59 -20.13
C TYR A 21 -5.54 -11.18 -20.69
N PRO A 22 -5.09 -10.82 -21.93
CA PRO A 22 -3.81 -11.31 -22.44
C PRO A 22 -2.64 -11.03 -21.50
N GLY A 23 -2.60 -9.85 -20.86
CA GLY A 23 -1.57 -9.48 -19.88
C GLY A 23 -1.50 -10.46 -18.71
N ALA A 24 -2.65 -10.80 -18.11
CA ALA A 24 -2.71 -11.75 -17.00
C ALA A 24 -2.29 -13.17 -17.42
N VAL A 25 -2.80 -13.64 -18.56
CA VAL A 25 -2.58 -15.00 -19.08
C VAL A 25 -1.12 -15.22 -19.44
N LEU A 26 -0.49 -14.24 -20.11
CA LEU A 26 0.93 -14.29 -20.43
C LEU A 26 1.78 -14.20 -19.16
N CYS A 27 1.48 -13.24 -18.27
CA CYS A 27 2.31 -12.99 -17.09
C CYS A 27 2.40 -14.19 -16.16
N VAL A 28 1.30 -14.92 -15.93
CA VAL A 28 1.31 -16.05 -14.98
C VAL A 28 1.75 -17.36 -15.63
N GLY A 29 2.13 -17.36 -16.91
CA GLY A 29 2.52 -18.57 -17.63
C GLY A 29 1.37 -19.56 -17.78
N ALA A 30 0.18 -19.07 -18.11
CA ALA A 30 -0.99 -19.92 -18.27
C ALA A 30 -0.86 -20.88 -19.47
N VAL A 31 -1.68 -21.93 -19.47
CA VAL A 31 -1.83 -22.87 -20.60
C VAL A 31 -3.22 -22.70 -21.19
N ILE A 32 -3.30 -22.42 -22.47
CA ILE A 32 -4.55 -22.31 -23.24
C ILE A 32 -4.88 -23.70 -23.80
N HIS A 33 -6.04 -24.22 -23.43
CA HIS A 33 -6.55 -25.49 -23.95
C HIS A 33 -7.46 -25.23 -25.13
N THR A 34 -7.26 -25.98 -26.20
CA THR A 34 -8.13 -25.95 -27.38
C THR A 34 -8.85 -27.29 -27.56
N ASN A 35 -9.72 -27.38 -28.54
CA ASN A 35 -10.30 -28.64 -28.99
C ASN A 35 -9.28 -29.58 -29.69
N ARG A 36 -8.01 -29.17 -29.83
CA ARG A 36 -6.98 -29.94 -30.55
C ARG A 36 -5.70 -30.16 -29.76
N ARG A 37 -5.28 -29.19 -28.94
CA ARG A 37 -3.99 -29.21 -28.23
C ARG A 37 -3.99 -28.25 -27.04
N GLU A 38 -2.89 -28.25 -26.34
CA GLU A 38 -2.53 -27.24 -25.33
C GLU A 38 -1.47 -26.31 -25.92
N ILE A 39 -1.55 -25.02 -25.59
CA ILE A 39 -0.63 -23.98 -26.06
C ILE A 39 -0.18 -23.18 -24.84
N ALA A 40 1.13 -23.06 -24.63
CA ALA A 40 1.67 -22.19 -23.59
C ALA A 40 1.35 -20.73 -23.92
N ALA A 41 1.05 -19.91 -22.91
CA ALA A 41 0.74 -18.50 -23.13
C ALA A 41 1.91 -17.74 -23.81
N ASP A 42 3.15 -18.12 -23.50
CA ASP A 42 4.37 -17.61 -24.14
C ASP A 42 4.38 -17.82 -25.67
N ASP A 43 3.69 -18.84 -26.18
CA ASP A 43 3.60 -19.17 -27.61
C ASP A 43 2.27 -18.75 -28.26
N PHE A 44 1.31 -18.24 -27.47
CA PHE A 44 -0.07 -18.05 -27.93
C PHE A 44 -0.29 -16.74 -28.70
N PHE A 45 0.37 -15.65 -28.29
CA PHE A 45 0.17 -14.31 -28.84
C PHE A 45 1.25 -13.99 -29.87
N THR A 46 0.87 -13.94 -31.15
CA THR A 46 1.84 -13.87 -32.26
C THR A 46 1.93 -12.48 -32.92
N GLY A 47 0.98 -11.59 -32.63
CA GLY A 47 0.96 -10.21 -33.11
C GLY A 47 -0.41 -9.55 -32.96
N MET A 48 -0.55 -8.34 -33.49
CA MET A 48 -1.79 -7.58 -33.42
C MET A 48 -2.96 -8.35 -34.08
N PHE A 49 -4.01 -8.65 -33.30
CA PHE A 49 -5.16 -9.48 -33.75
C PHE A 49 -4.76 -10.86 -34.31
N SER A 50 -3.61 -11.40 -33.90
CA SER A 50 -3.10 -12.70 -34.35
C SER A 50 -2.73 -13.59 -33.17
N THR A 51 -3.09 -14.87 -33.26
CA THR A 51 -2.78 -15.88 -32.25
C THR A 51 -2.25 -17.15 -32.92
N ALA A 52 -1.80 -18.10 -32.12
CA ALA A 52 -1.38 -19.43 -32.58
C ALA A 52 -2.55 -20.37 -32.97
N LEU A 53 -3.81 -19.91 -32.94
CA LEU A 53 -4.96 -20.74 -33.29
C LEU A 53 -5.02 -21.04 -34.79
N ASP A 54 -5.21 -22.32 -35.13
CA ASP A 54 -5.48 -22.76 -36.49
C ASP A 54 -6.95 -22.57 -36.90
N SER A 55 -7.22 -22.70 -38.20
CA SER A 55 -8.59 -22.70 -38.71
C SER A 55 -9.44 -23.81 -38.06
N GLN A 56 -10.63 -23.43 -37.57
CA GLN A 56 -11.56 -24.28 -36.80
C GLN A 56 -10.99 -24.81 -35.47
N GLU A 57 -9.92 -24.20 -34.96
CA GLU A 57 -9.45 -24.43 -33.59
C GLU A 57 -10.19 -23.47 -32.65
N ILE A 58 -10.68 -24.01 -31.53
CA ILE A 58 -11.51 -23.29 -30.56
C ILE A 58 -10.89 -23.46 -29.18
N GLN A 59 -10.70 -22.35 -28.48
CA GLN A 59 -10.32 -22.37 -27.06
C GLN A 59 -11.45 -22.94 -26.21
N THR A 60 -11.13 -23.91 -25.36
CA THR A 60 -12.10 -24.64 -24.53
C THR A 60 -11.89 -24.38 -23.04
N ALA A 61 -10.64 -24.15 -22.61
CA ALA A 61 -10.31 -23.84 -21.22
C ALA A 61 -8.97 -23.09 -21.11
N ILE A 62 -8.67 -22.56 -19.93
CA ILE A 62 -7.38 -21.98 -19.58
C ILE A 62 -6.99 -22.52 -18.21
N THR A 63 -5.76 -23.01 -18.08
CA THR A 63 -5.18 -23.41 -16.78
C THR A 63 -4.20 -22.35 -16.33
N PHE A 64 -4.38 -21.88 -15.10
CA PHE A 64 -3.54 -20.86 -14.48
C PHE A 64 -2.64 -21.51 -13.42
N PRO A 65 -1.32 -21.35 -13.52
CA PRO A 65 -0.44 -21.50 -12.36
C PRO A 65 -0.89 -20.52 -11.28
N LEU A 66 -0.83 -20.93 -10.01
CA LEU A 66 -1.14 -20.05 -8.89
C LEU A 66 0.10 -19.20 -8.57
N PRO A 67 0.07 -17.87 -8.79
CA PRO A 67 1.17 -17.02 -8.39
C PRO A 67 1.15 -16.80 -6.86
N GLU A 68 2.33 -16.69 -6.25
CA GLU A 68 2.51 -16.27 -4.86
C GLU A 68 2.05 -14.82 -4.67
N ALA A 69 2.47 -13.95 -5.58
CA ALA A 69 2.12 -12.54 -5.59
C ALA A 69 1.72 -12.16 -7.02
N ALA A 70 0.70 -11.32 -7.17
CA ALA A 70 0.32 -10.81 -8.49
C ALA A 70 -0.47 -9.51 -8.38
N GLY A 71 -0.18 -8.56 -9.25
CA GLY A 71 -0.83 -7.27 -9.31
C GLY A 71 -0.92 -6.76 -10.74
N TYR A 72 -2.01 -6.04 -11.03
CA TYR A 72 -2.27 -5.43 -12.33
C TYR A 72 -2.57 -3.96 -12.16
N PHE A 73 -1.97 -3.11 -12.99
CA PHE A 73 -2.31 -1.70 -13.10
C PHE A 73 -2.44 -1.32 -14.56
N LYS A 74 -3.38 -0.41 -14.84
CA LYS A 74 -3.52 0.19 -16.18
C LYS A 74 -3.79 1.68 -16.09
N LEU A 75 -3.24 2.39 -17.06
CA LEU A 75 -3.72 3.71 -17.46
C LEU A 75 -4.83 3.51 -18.50
N PRO A 76 -6.04 4.05 -18.25
CA PRO A 76 -7.15 3.92 -19.20
C PRO A 76 -6.96 4.89 -20.38
N HIS A 77 -7.24 4.40 -21.58
CA HIS A 77 -7.26 5.20 -22.81
C HIS A 77 -8.44 6.19 -22.77
N PRO A 78 -8.21 7.51 -22.93
CA PRO A 78 -9.22 8.54 -22.66
C PRO A 78 -10.53 8.37 -23.45
N ALA A 79 -10.45 7.95 -24.71
CA ALA A 79 -11.64 7.80 -25.54
C ALA A 79 -12.41 6.48 -25.33
N SER A 80 -11.72 5.40 -24.97
CA SER A 80 -12.27 4.03 -25.06
C SER A 80 -12.41 3.37 -23.69
N GLY A 81 -11.65 3.83 -22.68
CA GLY A 81 -11.54 3.20 -21.37
C GLY A 81 -10.75 1.88 -21.36
N TYR A 82 -10.29 1.40 -22.53
CA TYR A 82 -9.39 0.25 -22.65
C TYR A 82 -7.97 0.61 -22.21
N VAL A 83 -7.03 -0.33 -22.31
CA VAL A 83 -5.67 -0.14 -21.81
C VAL A 83 -4.91 0.80 -22.74
N LEU A 84 -4.47 1.94 -22.21
CA LEU A 84 -3.47 2.78 -22.87
C LEU A 84 -2.08 2.17 -22.64
N CYS A 85 -1.75 1.91 -21.39
CA CYS A 85 -0.53 1.24 -20.97
C CYS A 85 -0.85 0.46 -19.70
N GLY A 86 -0.61 -0.84 -19.72
CA GLY A 86 -0.91 -1.75 -18.62
C GLY A 86 0.26 -2.67 -18.35
N ALA A 87 0.41 -3.05 -17.08
CA ALA A 87 1.37 -4.04 -16.67
C ALA A 87 0.73 -5.00 -15.67
N PHE A 88 0.98 -6.28 -15.89
CA PHE A 88 0.73 -7.35 -14.94
C PHE A 88 2.07 -7.83 -14.42
N VAL A 89 2.23 -7.85 -13.09
CA VAL A 89 3.44 -8.32 -12.41
C VAL A 89 3.07 -9.51 -11.56
N ALA A 90 3.80 -10.61 -11.67
CA ALA A 90 3.60 -11.80 -10.86
C ALA A 90 4.92 -12.38 -10.35
N ARG A 91 4.89 -12.98 -9.16
CA ARG A 91 5.91 -13.91 -8.66
C ARG A 91 5.23 -15.26 -8.47
N GLY A 92 5.80 -16.31 -9.03
CA GLY A 92 5.23 -17.65 -8.97
C GLY A 92 6.24 -18.74 -9.31
N PRO A 93 5.75 -19.95 -9.69
CA PRO A 93 6.61 -21.11 -9.97
C PRO A 93 7.67 -20.86 -11.05
N GLU A 94 7.38 -19.95 -11.97
CA GLU A 94 8.23 -19.54 -13.08
C GLU A 94 9.15 -18.35 -12.75
N GLY A 95 9.23 -17.96 -11.47
CA GLY A 95 9.95 -16.77 -11.01
C GLY A 95 9.12 -15.50 -11.12
N VAL A 96 9.81 -14.36 -11.26
CA VAL A 96 9.18 -13.05 -11.46
C VAL A 96 8.91 -12.83 -12.95
N ARG A 97 7.66 -12.54 -13.28
CA ARG A 97 7.20 -12.25 -14.65
C ARG A 97 6.54 -10.87 -14.71
N VAL A 98 6.76 -10.17 -15.81
CA VAL A 98 6.17 -8.85 -16.09
C VAL A 98 5.63 -8.85 -17.50
N ALA A 99 4.31 -8.83 -17.65
CA ALA A 99 3.65 -8.69 -18.95
C ALA A 99 3.10 -7.29 -19.14
N VAL A 100 3.34 -6.72 -20.31
CA VAL A 100 2.88 -5.38 -20.72
C VAL A 100 1.81 -5.52 -21.79
N ASN A 101 0.72 -4.76 -21.65
CA ASN A 101 -0.38 -4.70 -22.61
C ASN A 101 -0.79 -3.25 -22.90
N GLY A 102 -1.45 -3.04 -24.03
CA GLY A 102 -1.87 -1.73 -24.54
C GLY A 102 -0.76 -0.86 -25.10
N ALA A 103 0.49 -1.03 -24.64
CA ALA A 103 1.62 -0.20 -25.05
C ALA A 103 2.24 -0.65 -26.39
N GLY A 104 2.48 -1.94 -26.55
CA GLY A 104 3.06 -2.55 -27.74
C GLY A 104 2.02 -3.00 -28.77
N PRO A 105 2.47 -3.58 -29.90
CA PRO A 105 1.60 -4.10 -30.96
C PRO A 105 0.85 -5.39 -30.56
N CYS A 106 1.24 -6.02 -29.46
CA CYS A 106 0.54 -7.09 -28.78
C CYS A 106 0.98 -7.12 -27.30
N VAL A 107 0.39 -8.02 -26.50
CA VAL A 107 0.92 -8.31 -25.16
C VAL A 107 2.32 -8.93 -25.27
N PHE A 108 3.25 -8.53 -24.40
CA PHE A 108 4.60 -9.10 -24.37
C PHE A 108 5.14 -9.20 -22.94
N ARG A 109 6.17 -10.01 -22.73
CA ARG A 109 6.94 -10.06 -21.48
C ARG A 109 8.15 -9.14 -21.58
N ASP A 110 8.43 -8.40 -20.51
CA ASP A 110 9.60 -7.52 -20.46
C ASP A 110 10.71 -8.14 -19.61
N ALA A 111 11.75 -8.67 -20.28
CA ALA A 111 12.85 -9.35 -19.61
C ALA A 111 13.67 -8.42 -18.68
N SER A 112 13.76 -7.12 -19.00
CA SER A 112 14.52 -6.16 -18.21
C SER A 112 13.84 -5.86 -16.87
N ALA A 113 12.52 -5.69 -16.90
CA ALA A 113 11.68 -5.52 -15.72
C ALA A 113 11.63 -6.80 -14.89
N GLU A 114 11.55 -7.97 -15.54
CA GLU A 114 11.61 -9.26 -14.87
C GLU A 114 12.93 -9.44 -14.11
N ALA A 115 14.07 -9.15 -14.75
CA ALA A 115 15.38 -9.25 -14.11
C ALA A 115 15.50 -8.28 -12.92
N ALA A 116 15.07 -7.02 -13.09
CA ALA A 116 15.13 -6.02 -12.04
C ALA A 116 14.27 -6.40 -10.82
N LEU A 117 13.04 -6.86 -11.05
CA LEU A 117 12.14 -7.27 -9.98
C LEU A 117 12.48 -8.65 -9.39
N ALA A 118 13.20 -9.50 -10.11
CA ALA A 118 13.76 -10.75 -9.57
C ALA A 118 14.89 -10.49 -8.56
N ASP A 119 15.76 -9.52 -8.83
CA ASP A 119 16.79 -9.07 -7.87
C ASP A 119 16.15 -8.45 -6.63
N ARG A 120 15.19 -7.53 -6.85
CA ARG A 120 14.44 -6.88 -5.76
C ARG A 120 12.99 -6.64 -6.13
N PHE A 121 12.11 -7.50 -5.61
CA PHE A 121 10.65 -7.43 -5.81
C PHE A 121 10.02 -6.30 -4.97
N TYR A 122 10.28 -5.06 -5.37
CA TYR A 122 9.89 -3.84 -4.66
C TYR A 122 9.45 -2.76 -5.67
N PRO A 123 8.38 -1.99 -5.43
CA PRO A 123 7.80 -1.10 -6.44
C PRO A 123 8.77 -0.04 -6.97
N GLU A 124 9.64 0.48 -6.10
CA GLU A 124 10.58 1.54 -6.46
C GLU A 124 11.70 1.07 -7.39
N THR A 125 11.96 -0.24 -7.45
CA THR A 125 12.90 -0.82 -8.43
C THR A 125 12.49 -0.47 -9.85
N ALA A 126 11.18 -0.36 -10.12
CA ALA A 126 10.67 -0.04 -11.45
C ALA A 126 11.00 1.39 -11.91
N LYS A 127 11.33 2.33 -11.00
CA LYS A 127 11.67 3.72 -11.38
C LYS A 127 12.96 3.82 -12.18
N ALA A 128 13.86 2.84 -12.07
CA ALA A 128 15.12 2.79 -12.81
C ALA A 128 14.97 2.14 -14.19
N LEU A 129 13.80 1.58 -14.51
CA LEU A 129 13.54 0.99 -15.82
C LEU A 129 13.47 2.08 -16.89
N ALA A 130 14.06 1.77 -18.03
CA ALA A 130 14.01 2.59 -19.23
C ALA A 130 13.65 1.67 -20.40
N PHE A 131 12.77 2.16 -21.28
CA PHE A 131 12.27 1.42 -22.41
C PHE A 131 12.55 2.19 -23.69
N ASP A 132 12.86 1.47 -24.77
CA ASP A 132 12.99 2.07 -26.09
C ASP A 132 11.59 2.45 -26.61
N ALA A 133 11.45 3.69 -27.07
CA ALA A 133 10.19 4.16 -27.62
C ALA A 133 9.79 3.39 -28.88
N GLU A 134 10.75 2.83 -29.63
CA GLU A 134 10.48 2.10 -30.87
C GLU A 134 9.75 0.77 -30.65
N ASP A 135 9.71 0.25 -29.42
CA ASP A 135 8.96 -0.96 -29.07
C ASP A 135 7.45 -0.69 -28.90
N PHE A 136 7.03 0.58 -28.90
CA PHE A 136 5.65 0.98 -28.60
C PHE A 136 4.89 1.52 -29.82
N THR A 137 3.57 1.35 -29.76
CA THR A 137 2.63 1.91 -30.72
C THR A 137 2.32 3.38 -30.41
N GLU A 138 1.72 4.10 -31.37
CA GLU A 138 1.28 5.48 -31.19
C GLU A 138 -0.16 5.67 -31.68
N ASP A 139 -0.87 6.60 -31.04
CA ASP A 139 -2.20 7.05 -31.45
C ASP A 139 -2.40 8.54 -31.11
N LEU A 140 -3.62 9.04 -31.34
CA LEU A 140 -3.98 10.44 -31.08
C LEU A 140 -3.86 10.87 -29.61
N HIS A 141 -3.93 9.94 -28.66
CA HIS A 141 -3.92 10.18 -27.23
C HIS A 141 -2.56 9.94 -26.56
N ALA A 142 -1.73 9.08 -27.14
CA ALA A 142 -0.40 8.80 -26.64
C ALA A 142 0.56 8.39 -27.76
N ASP A 143 1.62 9.17 -27.93
CA ASP A 143 2.76 8.75 -28.74
C ASP A 143 3.59 7.66 -28.04
N LYS A 144 4.48 7.05 -28.81
CA LYS A 144 5.35 5.96 -28.36
C LYS A 144 6.32 6.39 -27.24
N HIS A 145 6.74 7.65 -27.20
CA HIS A 145 7.62 8.18 -26.15
C HIS A 145 6.89 8.32 -24.82
N TYR A 146 5.64 8.81 -24.85
CA TYR A 146 4.79 8.89 -23.68
C TYR A 146 4.57 7.50 -23.08
N ARG A 147 4.26 6.50 -23.92
CA ARG A 147 4.07 5.10 -23.49
C ARG A 147 5.32 4.53 -22.83
N ALA A 148 6.50 4.73 -23.42
CA ALA A 148 7.78 4.35 -22.83
C ALA A 148 8.02 5.05 -21.48
N GLN A 149 7.70 6.35 -21.39
CA GLN A 149 7.92 7.16 -20.19
C GLN A 149 7.00 6.77 -19.02
N VAL A 150 5.75 6.38 -19.29
CA VAL A 150 4.80 6.03 -18.22
C VAL A 150 4.89 4.57 -17.77
N LEU A 151 5.42 3.67 -18.60
CA LEU A 151 5.51 2.24 -18.29
C LEU A 151 6.24 1.93 -16.96
N PRO A 152 7.36 2.58 -16.59
CA PRO A 152 7.98 2.42 -15.26
C PRO A 152 7.00 2.67 -14.10
N ALA A 153 6.17 3.71 -14.20
CA ALA A 153 5.18 4.03 -13.18
C ALA A 153 4.02 3.01 -13.14
N VAL A 154 3.63 2.49 -14.31
CA VAL A 154 2.62 1.42 -14.44
C VAL A 154 3.13 0.12 -13.77
N ILE A 155 4.37 -0.28 -14.04
CA ILE A 155 5.00 -1.47 -13.43
C ILE A 155 5.16 -1.30 -11.92
N ARG A 156 5.57 -0.11 -11.45
CA ARG A 156 5.63 0.22 -10.02
C ARG A 156 4.28 -0.02 -9.35
N GLN A 157 3.20 0.56 -9.89
CA GLN A 157 1.85 0.42 -9.35
C GLN A 157 1.34 -1.04 -9.39
N ALA A 158 1.65 -1.78 -10.45
CA ALA A 158 1.33 -3.20 -10.54
C ALA A 158 2.08 -4.02 -9.46
N THR A 159 3.36 -3.71 -9.22
CA THR A 159 4.18 -4.34 -8.17
C THR A 159 3.67 -4.02 -6.78
N GLU A 160 3.25 -2.78 -6.53
CA GLU A 160 2.64 -2.38 -5.26
C GLU A 160 1.36 -3.17 -4.97
N ARG A 161 0.49 -3.34 -5.98
CA ARG A 161 -0.70 -4.20 -5.87
C ARG A 161 -0.35 -5.67 -5.69
N ALA A 162 0.78 -6.13 -6.22
CA ALA A 162 1.24 -7.50 -6.03
C ALA A 162 1.62 -7.77 -4.57
N LEU A 163 2.21 -6.79 -3.88
CA LEU A 163 2.64 -6.85 -2.47
C LEU A 163 1.49 -6.61 -1.46
N ALA A 164 0.40 -5.96 -1.88
CA ALA A 164 -0.73 -5.64 -1.00
C ALA A 164 -1.62 -6.86 -0.63
N LYS A 165 -1.19 -8.10 -0.92
CA LYS A 165 -1.98 -9.34 -0.77
C LYS A 165 -1.99 -9.97 0.63
N GLY A 166 -1.36 -9.32 1.60
CA GLY A 166 -1.25 -9.89 2.94
C GLY A 166 -0.05 -10.80 3.09
N ASP A 167 1.08 -10.46 2.47
CA ASP A 167 2.34 -11.22 2.54
C ASP A 167 2.79 -11.47 3.99
N GLN A 168 2.37 -10.63 4.93
CA GLN A 168 2.56 -10.82 6.36
C GLN A 168 1.86 -12.08 6.93
N PHE A 169 0.95 -12.70 6.18
CA PHE A 169 0.27 -13.93 6.53
C PHE A 169 0.90 -15.19 5.89
N THR A 170 1.93 -15.04 5.06
CA THR A 170 2.66 -16.19 4.49
C THR A 170 3.40 -16.96 5.57
N ASP A 171 3.59 -18.27 5.41
CA ASP A 171 4.34 -19.08 6.38
C ASP A 171 5.76 -18.55 6.59
N ALA A 172 6.40 -18.06 5.53
CA ALA A 172 7.73 -17.46 5.59
C ALA A 172 7.75 -16.20 6.47
N PHE A 173 6.77 -15.31 6.35
CA PHE A 173 6.69 -14.12 7.20
C PHE A 173 6.22 -14.47 8.62
N LEU A 174 5.28 -15.41 8.78
CA LEU A 174 4.83 -15.88 10.09
C LEU A 174 5.96 -16.53 10.90
N ALA A 175 6.93 -17.15 10.23
CA ALA A 175 8.16 -17.64 10.86
C ALA A 175 9.04 -16.50 11.40
N LEU A 176 8.99 -15.31 10.80
CA LEU A 176 9.66 -14.11 11.30
C LEU A 176 8.85 -13.44 12.41
N ASN A 177 7.56 -13.23 12.18
CA ASN A 177 6.66 -12.60 13.14
C ASN A 177 5.29 -13.30 13.14
N PRO A 178 5.00 -14.15 14.14
CA PRO A 178 3.73 -14.86 14.25
C PRO A 178 2.51 -13.95 14.38
N ARG A 179 2.70 -12.68 14.78
CA ARG A 179 1.63 -11.68 14.88
C ARG A 179 1.17 -11.18 13.51
N ALA A 180 1.89 -11.49 12.42
CA ALA A 180 1.58 -11.03 11.06
C ALA A 180 1.46 -9.51 10.97
N VAL A 181 2.39 -8.79 11.60
CA VAL A 181 2.46 -7.33 11.56
C VAL A 181 3.85 -6.87 11.17
N VAL A 182 3.92 -5.68 10.59
CA VAL A 182 5.15 -4.96 10.25
C VAL A 182 5.32 -3.79 11.23
N PRO A 183 6.56 -3.31 11.47
CA PRO A 183 7.83 -3.76 10.88
C PRO A 183 8.44 -5.01 11.57
N VAL A 184 9.36 -5.65 10.86
CA VAL A 184 10.27 -6.70 11.37
C VAL A 184 11.68 -6.35 10.89
N LEU A 185 12.67 -6.36 11.78
CA LEU A 185 14.07 -6.18 11.44
C LEU A 185 14.78 -7.54 11.56
N VAL A 186 15.52 -7.92 10.51
CA VAL A 186 16.45 -9.04 10.55
C VAL A 186 17.87 -8.49 10.40
N HIS A 187 18.68 -8.64 11.43
CA HIS A 187 20.08 -8.18 11.44
C HIS A 187 20.98 -9.30 11.98
N ASP A 188 21.96 -9.74 11.18
CA ASP A 188 22.84 -10.87 11.50
C ASP A 188 22.11 -12.16 11.93
N GLY A 189 21.02 -12.48 11.23
CA GLY A 189 20.17 -13.63 11.52
C GLY A 189 19.33 -13.52 12.79
N ARG A 190 19.37 -12.38 13.50
CA ARG A 190 18.53 -12.09 14.66
C ARG A 190 17.28 -11.35 14.22
N ILE A 191 16.14 -11.79 14.73
CA ILE A 191 14.84 -11.20 14.44
C ILE A 191 14.45 -10.27 15.59
N ILE A 192 14.05 -9.05 15.24
CA ILE A 192 13.55 -8.05 16.18
C ILE A 192 12.21 -7.55 15.66
N THR A 193 11.21 -7.54 16.54
CA THR A 193 9.84 -7.12 16.24
C THR A 193 9.45 -5.96 17.16
N GLU A 194 8.38 -5.26 16.80
CA GLU A 194 7.89 -4.01 17.43
C GLU A 194 8.74 -2.79 17.06
N SER A 195 8.09 -1.73 16.58
CA SER A 195 8.78 -0.56 16.00
C SER A 195 9.62 0.20 17.03
N THR A 196 9.13 0.40 18.24
CA THR A 196 9.85 1.15 19.29
C THR A 196 11.11 0.43 19.77
N ILE A 197 11.07 -0.92 19.78
CA ILE A 197 12.20 -1.78 20.10
C ILE A 197 13.20 -1.79 18.93
N ILE A 198 12.72 -1.91 17.70
CA ILE A 198 13.55 -1.82 16.49
C ILE A 198 14.27 -0.46 16.43
N ASN A 199 13.58 0.64 16.75
CA ASN A 199 14.17 1.98 16.74
C ASN A 199 15.28 2.12 17.80
N GLU A 200 15.08 1.59 19.01
CA GLU A 200 16.12 1.56 20.05
C GLU A 200 17.31 0.70 19.61
N TYR A 201 17.05 -0.47 19.03
CA TYR A 201 18.11 -1.33 18.48
C TYR A 201 18.93 -0.63 17.39
N ILE A 202 18.26 0.01 16.43
CA ILE A 202 18.95 0.73 15.34
C ILE A 202 19.80 1.87 15.89
N ALA A 203 19.28 2.61 16.87
CA ALA A 203 20.01 3.73 17.47
C ALA A 203 21.26 3.29 18.25
N GLU A 204 21.30 2.05 18.74
CA GLU A 204 22.43 1.51 19.51
C GLU A 204 23.40 0.68 18.65
N ALA A 205 22.90 -0.02 17.63
CA ALA A 205 23.66 -1.00 16.86
C ALA A 205 24.41 -0.41 15.65
N PHE A 206 24.06 0.80 15.20
CA PHE A 206 24.63 1.42 13.99
C PHE A 206 25.27 2.77 14.29
N ASP A 207 26.28 3.13 13.50
CA ASP A 207 26.90 4.45 13.57
C ASP A 207 25.89 5.56 13.22
N GLY A 208 25.84 6.60 14.04
CA GLY A 208 24.92 7.71 13.85
C GLY A 208 24.85 8.63 15.06
N PRO A 209 24.03 9.69 14.99
CA PRO A 209 23.76 10.52 16.16
C PRO A 209 23.06 9.67 17.25
N SER A 210 23.47 9.82 18.50
CA SER A 210 22.78 9.18 19.63
C SER A 210 21.37 9.76 19.75
N LEU A 211 20.36 8.92 19.51
CA LEU A 211 18.94 9.28 19.64
C LEU A 211 18.36 8.85 21.00
N MET A 212 19.15 8.17 21.82
CA MET A 212 18.83 7.89 23.21
C MET A 212 19.44 8.98 24.11
N PRO A 213 18.65 9.63 24.98
CA PRO A 213 19.17 10.62 25.91
C PRO A 213 20.21 10.02 26.86
N ALA A 214 21.30 10.75 27.11
CA ALA A 214 22.35 10.29 28.04
C ALA A 214 21.88 10.29 29.50
N ASP A 215 21.14 11.34 29.89
CA ASP A 215 20.60 11.53 31.23
C ASP A 215 19.54 10.46 31.57
N PRO A 216 19.61 9.82 32.77
CA PRO A 216 18.66 8.77 33.16
C PRO A 216 17.20 9.22 33.21
N TRP A 217 16.91 10.45 33.61
CA TRP A 217 15.55 10.98 33.66
C TRP A 217 14.99 11.12 32.25
N TRP A 218 15.75 11.69 31.33
CA TRP A 218 15.31 11.82 29.93
C TRP A 218 15.17 10.47 29.23
N ARG A 219 16.04 9.50 29.55
CA ARG A 219 15.89 8.12 29.06
C ARG A 219 14.59 7.49 29.56
N ALA A 220 14.20 7.75 30.81
CA ALA A 220 12.92 7.29 31.35
C ALA A 220 11.74 7.98 30.64
N ARG A 221 11.80 9.30 30.39
CA ARG A 221 10.77 10.02 29.61
C ARG A 221 10.63 9.50 28.18
N LYS A 222 11.73 9.20 27.48
CA LYS A 222 11.67 8.54 26.16
C LYS A 222 10.88 7.25 26.22
N ARG A 223 11.23 6.35 27.15
CA ARG A 223 10.56 5.05 27.29
C ARG A 223 9.10 5.19 27.68
N TYR A 224 8.77 6.19 28.49
CA TYR A 224 7.38 6.52 28.81
C TYR A 224 6.58 6.88 27.56
N TRP A 225 7.11 7.75 26.69
CA TRP A 225 6.44 8.10 25.43
C TRP A 225 6.26 6.89 24.51
N SER A 226 7.31 6.07 24.32
CA SER A 226 7.20 4.82 23.54
C SER A 226 6.14 3.87 24.13
N MET A 227 6.10 3.74 25.47
CA MET A 227 5.11 2.90 26.15
C MET A 227 3.67 3.33 25.86
N LEU A 228 3.37 4.64 25.86
CA LEU A 228 2.03 5.14 25.52
C LEU A 228 1.59 4.66 24.12
N LEU A 229 2.52 4.59 23.17
CA LEU A 229 2.26 4.10 21.82
C LEU A 229 1.98 2.61 21.81
N ASP A 230 2.84 1.84 22.48
CA ASP A 230 2.85 0.38 22.48
C ASP A 230 1.66 -0.22 23.22
N THR A 231 1.25 0.41 24.33
CA THR A 231 0.18 -0.12 25.19
C THR A 231 -1.18 0.50 24.95
N GLY A 232 -1.25 1.68 24.31
CA GLY A 232 -2.46 2.50 24.33
C GLY A 232 -2.81 3.14 22.99
N LEU A 233 -1.88 3.79 22.31
CA LEU A 233 -2.28 4.69 21.21
C LEU A 233 -2.46 3.98 19.86
N HIS A 234 -1.60 3.03 19.52
CA HIS A 234 -1.57 2.51 18.15
C HIS A 234 -2.82 1.67 17.81
N SER A 235 -2.91 0.46 18.36
CA SER A 235 -3.94 -0.50 17.96
C SER A 235 -5.38 -0.10 18.31
N PRO A 236 -5.71 0.50 19.47
CA PRO A 236 -7.11 0.78 19.80
C PRO A 236 -7.56 2.19 19.41
N HIS A 237 -6.65 3.11 19.05
CA HIS A 237 -7.02 4.51 18.74
C HIS A 237 -6.60 4.93 17.34
N THR A 238 -5.32 4.81 17.00
CA THR A 238 -4.80 5.26 15.68
C THR A 238 -5.41 4.46 14.53
N THR A 239 -5.50 3.14 14.68
CA THR A 239 -6.13 2.29 13.66
C THR A 239 -7.61 2.59 13.52
N VAL A 240 -8.31 2.88 14.63
CA VAL A 240 -9.74 3.18 14.64
C VAL A 240 -10.02 4.52 13.97
N LEU A 241 -9.30 5.58 14.33
CA LEU A 241 -9.42 6.89 13.66
C LEU A 241 -9.22 6.74 12.16
N SER A 242 -8.11 6.10 11.76
CA SER A 242 -7.77 5.90 10.35
C SER A 242 -8.84 5.11 9.62
N PHE A 243 -9.36 4.06 10.25
CA PHE A 243 -10.36 3.19 9.65
C PHE A 243 -11.71 3.89 9.52
N VAL A 244 -12.26 4.43 10.61
CA VAL A 244 -13.57 5.07 10.63
C VAL A 244 -13.63 6.28 9.68
N ILE A 245 -12.59 7.11 9.70
CA ILE A 245 -12.51 8.32 8.88
C ILE A 245 -12.26 7.98 7.42
N ALA A 246 -11.31 7.10 7.09
CA ALA A 246 -10.89 6.91 5.71
C ALA A 246 -11.04 5.47 5.20
N LEU A 247 -10.36 4.51 5.84
CA LEU A 247 -10.21 3.17 5.23
C LEU A 247 -11.55 2.45 5.08
N ARG A 248 -12.50 2.63 6.00
CA ARG A 248 -13.85 2.08 5.91
C ARG A 248 -14.51 2.41 4.58
N PHE A 249 -14.37 3.64 4.08
CA PHE A 249 -14.94 4.05 2.80
C PHE A 249 -14.24 3.37 1.61
N ALA A 250 -12.93 3.11 1.71
CA ALA A 250 -12.22 2.32 0.70
C ALA A 250 -12.69 0.85 0.70
N PHE A 251 -12.85 0.27 1.88
CA PHE A 251 -13.31 -1.12 2.04
C PHE A 251 -14.74 -1.30 1.54
N LEU A 252 -15.65 -0.38 1.83
CA LEU A 252 -17.05 -0.43 1.39
C LEU A 252 -17.22 -0.39 -0.14
N LYS A 253 -16.21 0.07 -0.91
CA LYS A 253 -16.23 -0.04 -2.38
C LYS A 253 -16.20 -1.49 -2.87
N PHE A 254 -15.64 -2.41 -2.09
CA PHE A 254 -15.47 -3.82 -2.47
C PHE A 254 -16.24 -4.78 -1.54
N LEU A 255 -16.47 -4.37 -0.29
CA LEU A 255 -17.35 -5.02 0.69
C LEU A 255 -18.75 -4.40 0.64
N ASP A 256 -19.35 -4.44 -0.54
CA ASP A 256 -20.63 -3.78 -0.88
C ASP A 256 -21.88 -4.53 -0.38
N THR A 257 -21.71 -5.68 0.28
CA THR A 257 -22.82 -6.45 0.87
C THR A 257 -22.52 -6.85 2.32
N PRO A 258 -23.55 -7.01 3.17
CA PRO A 258 -23.37 -7.50 4.54
C PRO A 258 -22.63 -8.83 4.62
N GLN A 259 -22.84 -9.73 3.65
CA GLN A 259 -22.18 -11.03 3.59
C GLN A 259 -20.67 -10.90 3.34
N LYS A 260 -20.25 -9.96 2.48
CA LYS A 260 -18.82 -9.69 2.25
C LYS A 260 -18.17 -9.03 3.46
N ILE A 261 -18.87 -8.10 4.12
CA ILE A 261 -18.39 -7.49 5.37
C ILE A 261 -18.20 -8.58 6.43
N GLU A 262 -19.18 -9.46 6.62
CA GLU A 262 -19.08 -10.54 7.61
C GLU A 262 -17.95 -11.54 7.27
N ALA A 263 -17.75 -11.86 5.99
CA ALA A 263 -16.63 -12.70 5.56
C ALA A 263 -15.27 -12.05 5.85
N HIS A 264 -15.15 -10.74 5.60
CA HIS A 264 -13.96 -9.95 5.96
C HIS A 264 -13.73 -9.97 7.47
N LEU A 265 -14.75 -9.67 8.27
CA LEU A 265 -14.64 -9.67 9.73
C LEU A 265 -14.20 -11.04 10.28
N LYS A 266 -14.70 -12.15 9.72
CA LYS A 266 -14.23 -13.51 10.09
C LYS A 266 -12.76 -13.77 9.78
N SER A 267 -12.18 -13.07 8.81
CA SER A 267 -10.76 -13.18 8.47
C SER A 267 -9.85 -12.41 9.44
N VAL A 268 -10.39 -11.44 10.19
CA VAL A 268 -9.65 -10.67 11.19
C VAL A 268 -9.35 -11.56 12.40
N ARG A 269 -8.05 -11.84 12.59
CA ARG A 269 -7.54 -12.77 13.61
C ARG A 269 -7.74 -12.23 15.04
N ASP A 270 -7.39 -10.96 15.29
CA ASP A 270 -7.52 -10.33 16.60
C ASP A 270 -9.00 -10.07 16.94
N PRO A 271 -9.58 -10.70 17.99
CA PRO A 271 -10.98 -10.51 18.35
C PRO A 271 -11.31 -9.06 18.69
N ALA A 272 -10.40 -8.33 19.34
CA ALA A 272 -10.64 -6.95 19.75
C ALA A 272 -10.67 -6.02 18.52
N SER A 273 -9.74 -6.18 17.58
CA SER A 273 -9.75 -5.47 16.30
C SER A 273 -10.97 -5.82 15.46
N ARG A 274 -11.41 -7.09 15.46
CA ARG A 274 -12.60 -7.52 14.73
C ARG A 274 -13.85 -6.81 15.24
N GLU A 275 -14.00 -6.70 16.57
CA GLU A 275 -15.13 -6.01 17.17
C GLU A 275 -15.14 -4.50 16.85
N ARG A 276 -13.97 -3.84 16.96
CA ARG A 276 -13.85 -2.42 16.58
C ARG A 276 -14.16 -2.19 15.09
N GLN A 277 -13.74 -3.10 14.20
CA GLN A 277 -14.08 -2.99 12.78
C GLN A 277 -15.57 -3.22 12.52
N ARG A 278 -16.19 -4.18 13.23
CA ARG A 278 -17.65 -4.40 13.16
C ARG A 278 -18.40 -3.13 13.55
N GLU A 279 -18.08 -2.58 14.72
CA GLU A 279 -18.66 -1.33 15.22
C GLU A 279 -18.45 -0.19 14.22
N ALA A 280 -17.25 -0.05 13.65
CA ALA A 280 -16.96 0.98 12.66
C ALA A 280 -17.79 0.83 11.37
N PHE A 281 -17.98 -0.39 10.87
CA PHE A 281 -18.84 -0.63 9.70
C PHE A 281 -20.31 -0.29 9.98
N GLU A 282 -20.81 -0.65 11.17
CA GLU A 282 -22.21 -0.47 11.56
C GLU A 282 -22.55 0.98 11.93
N LEU A 283 -21.69 1.63 12.72
CA LEU A 283 -21.99 2.91 13.36
C LEU A 283 -21.16 4.09 12.84
N GLY A 284 -20.00 3.83 12.20
CA GLY A 284 -19.14 4.89 11.71
C GLY A 284 -18.68 5.86 12.80
N TYR A 285 -19.05 7.14 12.67
CA TYR A 285 -18.68 8.18 13.65
C TYR A 285 -19.41 8.04 14.99
N GLU A 286 -20.51 7.28 15.04
CA GLU A 286 -21.23 6.99 16.28
C GLU A 286 -20.59 5.82 17.08
N ALA A 287 -19.56 5.17 16.53
CA ALA A 287 -18.85 4.10 17.21
C ALA A 287 -18.21 4.58 18.52
N GLN A 288 -18.41 3.83 19.61
CA GLN A 288 -17.81 4.10 20.91
C GLN A 288 -16.27 4.01 20.83
N SER A 289 -15.74 3.10 20.02
CA SER A 289 -14.29 3.05 19.77
C SER A 289 -13.77 4.30 19.08
N PHE A 290 -14.54 4.92 18.17
CA PHE A 290 -14.17 6.17 17.52
C PHE A 290 -14.14 7.33 18.52
N ARG A 291 -15.20 7.46 19.33
CA ARG A 291 -15.27 8.46 20.42
C ARG A 291 -14.08 8.33 21.38
N THR A 292 -13.78 7.11 21.80
CA THR A 292 -12.66 6.84 22.71
C THR A 292 -11.32 7.20 22.06
N ALA A 293 -11.16 6.93 20.77
CA ALA A 293 -9.95 7.27 20.03
C ALA A 293 -9.75 8.80 19.91
N VAL A 294 -10.81 9.57 19.66
CA VAL A 294 -10.75 11.04 19.62
C VAL A 294 -10.24 11.60 20.96
N PHE A 295 -10.84 11.19 22.09
CA PHE A 295 -10.41 11.66 23.41
C PHE A 295 -9.00 11.19 23.79
N ALA A 296 -8.60 9.99 23.37
CA ALA A 296 -7.24 9.50 23.62
C ALA A 296 -6.18 10.38 22.92
N PHE A 297 -6.44 10.83 21.70
CA PHE A 297 -5.55 11.74 21.01
C PHE A 297 -5.58 13.15 21.60
N ASP A 298 -6.74 13.65 22.03
CA ASP A 298 -6.84 14.96 22.67
C ASP A 298 -6.03 15.01 23.98
N ALA A 299 -6.17 13.99 24.84
CA ALA A 299 -5.41 13.85 26.07
C ALA A 299 -3.90 13.67 25.82
N LEU A 300 -3.52 12.89 24.81
CA LEU A 300 -2.12 12.74 24.40
C LEU A 300 -1.52 14.09 23.99
N LEU A 301 -2.24 14.85 23.16
CA LEU A 301 -1.76 16.13 22.66
C LEU A 301 -1.67 17.18 23.78
N GLU A 302 -2.56 17.12 24.78
CA GLU A 302 -2.44 17.93 25.99
C GLU A 302 -1.18 17.58 26.80
N GLU A 303 -0.89 16.29 27.02
CA GLU A 303 0.34 15.89 27.71
C GLU A 303 1.61 16.27 26.91
N MET A 304 1.55 16.13 25.59
CA MET A 304 2.64 16.57 24.72
C MET A 304 2.85 18.09 24.82
N GLU A 305 1.78 18.88 24.83
CA GLU A 305 1.85 20.33 24.97
C GLU A 305 2.52 20.72 26.31
N ASP A 306 2.12 20.09 27.41
CA ASP A 306 2.70 20.31 28.75
C ASP A 306 4.19 19.93 28.84
N ALA A 307 4.61 18.91 28.10
CA ALA A 307 6.00 18.48 28.04
C ALA A 307 6.83 19.42 27.16
N LEU A 308 6.30 19.80 26.00
CA LEU A 308 6.97 20.67 25.03
C LEU A 308 7.01 22.14 25.46
N ALA A 309 6.12 22.56 26.37
CA ALA A 309 6.22 23.84 27.05
C ALA A 309 7.49 23.98 27.90
N LYS A 310 8.08 22.85 28.34
CA LYS A 310 9.27 22.82 29.22
C LYS A 310 10.56 22.57 28.45
N SER A 311 10.47 22.08 27.22
CA SER A 311 11.60 21.55 26.47
C SER A 311 11.29 21.51 24.97
N PRO A 312 12.24 21.81 24.07
CA PRO A 312 11.98 21.78 22.63
C PRO A 312 11.70 20.36 22.08
N TRP A 313 12.09 19.31 22.79
CA TRP A 313 11.79 17.92 22.43
C TRP A 313 11.18 17.15 23.59
N LEU A 314 10.45 16.07 23.28
CA LEU A 314 9.65 15.30 24.23
C LEU A 314 10.47 14.67 25.37
N ALA A 315 11.77 14.47 25.14
CA ALA A 315 12.70 13.91 26.12
C ALA A 315 13.99 14.75 26.27
N GLY A 316 13.86 16.07 26.32
CA GLY A 316 14.93 17.01 26.67
C GLY A 316 15.33 17.96 25.54
N ASP A 317 16.51 18.58 25.66
CA ASP A 317 16.91 19.68 24.77
C ASP A 317 17.35 19.26 23.36
N ALA A 318 17.41 17.95 23.09
CA ALA A 318 17.82 17.40 21.80
C ALA A 318 16.81 16.37 21.27
N LEU A 319 16.74 16.27 19.95
CA LEU A 319 15.94 15.26 19.26
C LEU A 319 16.28 13.86 19.77
N SER A 320 15.25 13.09 20.07
CA SER A 320 15.39 11.73 20.57
C SER A 320 14.46 10.77 19.86
N LEU A 321 14.59 9.48 20.18
CA LEU A 321 13.63 8.47 19.76
C LEU A 321 12.21 8.75 20.26
N ALA A 322 12.01 9.50 21.36
CA ALA A 322 10.67 9.88 21.81
C ALA A 322 9.92 10.65 20.71
N ASP A 323 10.63 11.56 20.05
CA ASP A 323 10.09 12.42 19.01
C ASP A 323 9.86 11.64 17.72
N LEU A 324 10.83 10.79 17.34
CA LEU A 324 10.74 9.98 16.13
C LEU A 324 9.67 8.89 16.23
N ASP A 325 9.48 8.29 17.41
CA ASP A 325 8.43 7.33 17.67
C ASP A 325 7.04 8.00 17.61
N MET A 326 6.91 9.23 18.13
CA MET A 326 5.64 9.95 18.19
C MET A 326 5.24 10.61 16.86
N ALA A 327 6.22 11.00 16.04
CA ALA A 327 6.00 11.74 14.80
C ALA A 327 4.96 11.12 13.83
N PRO A 328 4.95 9.79 13.58
CA PRO A 328 3.97 9.17 12.69
C PRO A 328 2.52 9.33 13.17
N TYR A 329 2.29 9.50 14.47
CA TYR A 329 0.97 9.60 15.06
C TYR A 329 0.38 11.00 14.90
N VAL A 330 1.18 12.04 15.11
CA VAL A 330 0.77 13.42 14.81
C VAL A 330 0.65 13.63 13.29
N HIS A 331 1.58 13.06 12.51
CA HIS A 331 1.47 13.05 11.05
C HIS A 331 0.21 12.33 10.56
N ARG A 332 -0.23 11.27 11.25
CA ARG A 332 -1.50 10.60 10.93
C ARG A 332 -2.69 11.54 11.10
N LEU A 333 -2.73 12.35 12.16
CA LEU A 333 -3.79 13.35 12.34
C LEU A 333 -3.79 14.37 11.19
N ASP A 334 -2.60 14.83 10.80
CA ASP A 334 -2.41 15.76 9.69
C ASP A 334 -2.93 15.19 8.36
N THR A 335 -2.53 13.96 8.01
CA THR A 335 -3.00 13.28 6.80
C THR A 335 -4.50 12.96 6.82
N LEU A 336 -5.08 12.72 8.00
CA LEU A 336 -6.52 12.56 8.21
C LEU A 336 -7.27 13.90 8.26
N GLY A 337 -6.64 15.03 7.93
CA GLY A 337 -7.29 16.33 7.92
C GLY A 337 -7.73 16.82 9.30
N LEU A 338 -7.16 16.27 10.38
CA LEU A 338 -7.45 16.62 11.77
C LEU A 338 -6.39 17.57 12.37
N SER A 339 -5.76 18.38 11.51
CA SER A 339 -4.68 19.29 11.94
C SER A 339 -5.10 20.25 13.05
N ASN A 340 -6.38 20.64 13.08
CA ASN A 340 -6.97 21.44 14.13
C ASN A 340 -6.76 20.88 15.55
N LEU A 341 -6.63 19.56 15.72
CA LEU A 341 -6.34 18.97 17.04
C LEU A 341 -4.99 19.43 17.59
N TYR A 342 -3.97 19.59 16.74
CA TYR A 342 -2.65 20.01 17.21
C TYR A 342 -2.34 21.47 16.90
N ALA A 343 -3.04 22.10 15.94
CA ALA A 343 -2.77 23.47 15.53
C ALA A 343 -3.10 24.51 16.62
N GLU A 344 -4.04 24.21 17.52
CA GLU A 344 -4.38 25.05 18.67
C GLU A 344 -3.42 24.87 19.86
N ARG A 345 -2.45 23.96 19.74
CA ARG A 345 -1.44 23.62 20.75
C ARG A 345 -0.06 24.10 20.25
N PRO A 346 0.36 25.33 20.59
CA PRO A 346 1.49 25.99 19.93
C PRO A 346 2.80 25.21 20.06
N HIS A 347 3.07 24.56 21.20
CA HIS A 347 4.31 23.82 21.39
C HIS A 347 4.34 22.52 20.59
N VAL A 348 3.22 21.79 20.50
CA VAL A 348 3.07 20.62 19.61
C VAL A 348 3.20 21.03 18.14
N ALA A 349 2.53 22.10 17.72
CA ALA A 349 2.61 22.60 16.36
C ALA A 349 4.05 22.98 15.98
N GLU A 350 4.77 23.68 16.86
CA GLU A 350 6.18 24.03 16.64
C GLU A 350 7.08 22.78 16.58
N TRP A 351 6.88 21.82 17.48
CA TRP A 351 7.60 20.55 17.48
C TRP A 351 7.41 19.77 16.16
N TYR A 352 6.16 19.69 15.67
CA TYR A 352 5.85 19.01 14.41
C TYR A 352 6.48 19.72 13.21
N ASN A 353 6.42 21.06 13.17
CA ASN A 353 7.09 21.86 12.15
C ASN A 353 8.62 21.64 12.15
N ARG A 354 9.24 21.56 13.34
CA ARG A 354 10.69 21.25 13.46
C ARG A 354 11.01 19.88 12.89
N LEU A 355 10.15 18.87 13.08
CA LEU A 355 10.34 17.53 12.50
C LEU A 355 10.20 17.55 10.98
N GLN A 356 9.17 18.20 10.45
CA GLN A 356 8.92 18.30 9.00
C GLN A 356 10.05 19.01 8.25
N ALA A 357 10.71 19.98 8.88
CA ALA A 357 11.83 20.71 8.28
C ALA A 357 13.12 19.86 8.14
N ARG A 358 13.17 18.66 8.73
CA ARG A 358 14.36 17.82 8.70
C ARG A 358 14.56 17.17 7.32
N PRO A 359 15.79 17.08 6.79
CA PRO A 359 16.06 16.38 5.54
C PRO A 359 15.56 14.92 5.53
N SER A 360 15.68 14.23 6.68
CA SER A 360 15.21 12.85 6.84
C SER A 360 13.70 12.70 6.72
N TRP A 361 12.92 13.76 6.97
CA TRP A 361 11.46 13.74 6.85
C TRP A 361 11.04 13.49 5.41
N LYS A 362 11.69 14.15 4.45
CA LYS A 362 11.36 14.01 3.04
C LYS A 362 11.47 12.54 2.58
N THR A 363 12.59 11.89 2.90
CA THR A 363 12.83 10.50 2.51
C THR A 363 11.93 9.53 3.26
N ALA A 364 11.71 9.73 4.57
CA ALA A 364 10.95 8.79 5.39
C ALA A 364 9.43 8.92 5.22
N ILE A 365 8.94 10.14 4.96
CA ILE A 365 7.52 10.46 4.90
C ILE A 365 7.13 10.87 3.48
N THR A 366 7.63 12.00 2.96
CA THR A 366 7.12 12.55 1.68
C THR A 366 7.29 11.62 0.48
N ASP A 367 8.45 10.99 0.33
CA ASP A 367 8.76 10.16 -0.85
C ASP A 367 8.13 8.76 -0.78
N ALA A 368 7.62 8.35 0.39
CA ALA A 368 7.14 6.99 0.68
C ALA A 368 5.61 6.80 0.53
N HIS A 369 4.82 7.86 0.30
CA HIS A 369 3.35 7.77 0.32
C HIS A 369 2.71 7.50 -1.05
N ASP A 370 1.63 6.71 -1.04
CA ASP A 370 0.69 6.59 -2.16
C ASP A 370 -0.27 7.80 -2.15
N ALA A 371 -0.21 8.59 -3.23
CA ALA A 371 -0.99 9.81 -3.41
C ALA A 371 -2.51 9.57 -3.33
N ASN A 372 -3.00 8.40 -3.74
CA ASN A 372 -4.43 8.10 -3.73
C ASN A 372 -4.97 7.94 -2.30
N TRP A 373 -4.17 7.34 -1.40
CA TRP A 373 -4.53 7.19 0.00
C TRP A 373 -4.54 8.53 0.73
N LEU A 374 -3.57 9.39 0.46
CA LEU A 374 -3.51 10.73 1.02
C LEU A 374 -4.71 11.58 0.60
N GLU A 375 -5.12 11.51 -0.68
CA GLU A 375 -6.30 12.22 -1.16
C GLU A 375 -7.58 11.74 -0.46
N LEU A 376 -7.77 10.42 -0.35
CA LEU A 376 -8.92 9.85 0.36
C LEU A 376 -8.97 10.31 1.82
N MET A 377 -7.85 10.23 2.53
CA MET A 377 -7.75 10.62 3.94
C MET A 377 -8.02 12.11 4.13
N ALA A 378 -7.49 12.97 3.26
CA ALA A 378 -7.71 14.40 3.33
C ALA A 378 -9.18 14.77 3.06
N VAL A 379 -9.81 14.16 2.05
CA VAL A 379 -11.22 14.39 1.73
C VAL A 379 -12.11 13.93 2.88
N LYS A 380 -11.95 12.69 3.33
CA LYS A 380 -12.81 12.14 4.39
C LYS A 380 -12.53 12.71 5.77
N GLY A 381 -11.31 13.15 6.00
CA GLY A 381 -10.92 13.94 7.15
C GLY A 381 -11.75 15.21 7.31
N ARG A 382 -11.86 15.99 6.23
CA ARG A 382 -12.71 17.20 6.22
C ARG A 382 -14.18 16.87 6.49
N ASP A 383 -14.69 15.78 5.92
CA ASP A 383 -16.05 15.30 6.18
C ASP A 383 -16.26 14.91 7.66
N ALA A 384 -15.22 14.35 8.32
CA ALA A 384 -15.27 13.88 9.70
C ALA A 384 -15.10 15.00 10.75
N TRP A 385 -14.48 16.13 10.39
CA TRP A 385 -14.14 17.19 11.34
C TRP A 385 -15.32 17.72 12.18
N PRO A 386 -16.52 17.96 11.63
CA PRO A 386 -17.66 18.42 12.43
C PRO A 386 -18.00 17.47 13.59
N GLU A 387 -17.95 16.16 13.35
CA GLU A 387 -18.23 15.14 14.36
C GLU A 387 -17.14 15.10 15.44
N VAL A 388 -15.87 15.14 15.02
CA VAL A 388 -14.72 15.21 15.94
C VAL A 388 -14.80 16.47 16.81
N SER A 389 -15.09 17.63 16.20
CA SER A 389 -15.21 18.89 16.92
C SER A 389 -16.40 18.90 17.89
N ALA A 390 -17.52 18.28 17.53
CA ALA A 390 -18.68 18.17 18.41
C ALA A 390 -18.37 17.30 19.64
N LEU A 391 -17.66 16.19 19.46
CA LEU A 391 -17.24 15.31 20.56
C LEU A 391 -16.36 16.04 21.58
N LEU A 392 -15.42 16.86 21.14
CA LEU A 392 -14.50 17.58 22.02
C LEU A 392 -15.13 18.77 22.75
N LYS A 393 -16.30 19.24 22.29
CA LYS A 393 -17.05 20.34 22.92
C LYS A 393 -18.12 19.86 23.89
N ALA A 394 -18.44 18.57 23.89
CA ALA A 394 -19.48 17.94 24.71
C ALA A 394 -18.88 17.43 26.03
#